data_AF-A0A7V1PTB3-F1
#
_entry.id   AF-A0A7V1PTB3-F1
#
_cell.length_a   1.000
_cell.length_b   1.000
_cell.length_c   1.000
_cell.angle_alpha   90.00
_cell.angle_beta   90.00
_cell.angle_gamma   90.00
#
_symmetry.space_group_name_H-M   'P 1'
#
loop_
_entity.id
_entity.type
_entity.pdbx_description
1 polymer ?
#
loop_
_entity_poly.entity_id
_entity_poly.type
_entity_poly.pdbx_seq_one_letter_code
_entity_poly.pdbx_strand_id
1 'polypeptide(L)'
;MLLNNKYLFLLFFIPLFMLNACSKKAKKEDINVLLKKYNSQGFLIEKVREVLGENVSFAVKGNFDNKNNLEIAAAKEINETDTSGIQFFLLELKETELSVISSTKVLRGSLTKSLTNKIKFPFFNYELLYYNSNNYYMGSRGGEQFSYIINFKENETYYSHVVSAPKKLAQIYISKNIKRKEIKNFFISNAKRDFPNIRVSVRDMNLDDNNL
;
A
#
# COMPACT_ATOMS: atom_id res chain seq x y z
N MET A 1 -55.27 -69.25 -17.53
CA MET A 1 -55.93 -68.06 -16.94
C MET A 1 -54.91 -66.92 -17.02
N LEU A 2 -55.11 -65.93 -17.91
CA LEU A 2 -55.72 -64.62 -17.62
C LEU A 2 -54.92 -63.86 -16.54
N LEU A 3 -54.46 -62.62 -16.67
CA LEU A 3 -54.45 -61.57 -17.70
C LEU A 3 -53.67 -60.38 -17.08
N ASN A 4 -53.26 -59.42 -17.90
CA ASN A 4 -53.05 -57.98 -17.59
C ASN A 4 -51.86 -57.54 -16.71
N ASN A 5 -50.90 -56.73 -17.19
CA ASN A 5 -50.96 -55.38 -17.81
C ASN A 5 -51.12 -54.26 -16.77
N LYS A 6 -50.14 -53.31 -16.75
CA LYS A 6 -50.21 -51.89 -16.34
C LYS A 6 -48.82 -51.39 -15.89
N TYR A 7 -47.95 -51.00 -16.82
CA TYR A 7 -46.87 -49.98 -16.72
C TYR A 7 -46.22 -49.94 -18.12
N LEU A 8 -46.96 -49.60 -19.19
CA LEU A 8 -47.31 -48.24 -19.58
C LEU A 8 -46.13 -47.26 -19.38
N PHE A 9 -45.52 -46.90 -20.51
CA PHE A 9 -44.76 -45.66 -20.71
C PHE A 9 -43.71 -45.32 -19.65
N LEU A 10 -42.47 -45.75 -19.88
CA LEU A 10 -41.33 -44.86 -19.59
C LEU A 10 -40.33 -44.88 -20.74
N LEU A 11 -40.82 -44.33 -21.85
CA LEU A 11 -40.04 -43.61 -22.84
C LEU A 11 -39.21 -42.54 -22.09
N PHE A 12 -38.00 -42.86 -21.67
CA PHE A 12 -36.98 -41.85 -21.44
C PHE A 12 -35.94 -42.01 -22.55
N PHE A 13 -36.29 -41.39 -23.68
CA PHE A 13 -35.31 -40.61 -24.44
C PHE A 13 -34.41 -39.94 -23.41
N ILE A 14 -33.19 -40.43 -23.22
CA ILE A 14 -32.12 -39.62 -22.67
C ILE A 14 -31.85 -38.63 -23.80
N PRO A 15 -32.28 -37.35 -23.71
CA PRO A 15 -31.72 -36.39 -24.63
C PRO A 15 -30.27 -36.32 -24.21
N LEU A 16 -29.40 -36.77 -25.10
CA LEU A 16 -28.01 -36.40 -25.13
C LEU A 16 -28.01 -34.86 -25.23
N PHE A 17 -28.19 -34.18 -24.09
CA PHE A 17 -27.89 -32.78 -23.91
C PHE A 17 -26.37 -32.70 -24.02
N MET A 18 -25.89 -32.83 -25.25
CA MET A 18 -24.75 -32.10 -25.75
C MET A 18 -25.11 -30.63 -25.55
N LEU A 19 -24.96 -30.17 -24.31
CA LEU A 19 -24.78 -28.77 -24.01
C LEU A 19 -23.53 -28.41 -24.81
N ASN A 20 -23.78 -27.87 -26.00
CA ASN A 20 -22.91 -26.93 -26.68
C ASN A 20 -22.71 -25.75 -25.72
N ALA A 21 -21.97 -25.99 -24.63
CA ALA A 21 -21.20 -24.97 -23.96
C ALA A 21 -20.08 -24.62 -24.94
N CYS A 22 -20.47 -23.89 -25.98
CA CYS A 22 -19.62 -22.94 -26.65
C CYS A 22 -19.20 -21.98 -25.55
N SER A 23 -18.18 -22.37 -24.77
CA SER A 23 -17.49 -21.45 -23.90
C SER A 23 -16.99 -20.38 -24.87
N LYS A 24 -17.66 -19.22 -24.85
CA LYS A 24 -17.07 -18.01 -25.38
C LYS A 24 -15.76 -17.93 -24.61
N LYS A 25 -14.66 -18.34 -25.24
CA LYS A 25 -13.31 -18.00 -24.78
C LYS A 25 -13.42 -16.52 -24.46
N ALA A 26 -13.39 -16.18 -23.17
CA ALA A 26 -13.40 -14.80 -22.75
C ALA A 26 -12.30 -14.14 -23.58
N LYS A 27 -12.67 -13.19 -24.44
CA LYS A 27 -11.68 -12.46 -25.23
C LYS A 27 -10.71 -11.90 -24.20
N LYS A 28 -9.48 -12.44 -24.15
CA LYS A 28 -8.41 -11.87 -23.34
C LYS A 28 -8.41 -10.39 -23.70
N GLU A 29 -8.66 -9.55 -22.71
CA GLU A 29 -8.67 -8.12 -22.91
C GLU A 29 -7.33 -7.72 -23.52
N ASP A 30 -7.35 -6.87 -24.55
CA ASP A 30 -6.11 -6.38 -25.16
C ASP A 30 -5.30 -5.67 -24.07
N ILE A 31 -4.05 -6.12 -23.90
CA ILE A 31 -3.15 -5.60 -22.87
C ILE A 31 -2.99 -4.07 -22.96
N ASN A 32 -3.01 -3.50 -24.17
CA ASN A 32 -2.91 -2.06 -24.36
C ASN A 32 -4.14 -1.31 -23.87
N VAL A 33 -5.32 -1.92 -23.97
CA VAL A 33 -6.58 -1.37 -23.45
C VAL A 33 -6.57 -1.43 -21.93
N LEU A 34 -6.13 -2.55 -21.36
CA LEU A 34 -5.99 -2.73 -19.92
C LEU A 34 -5.01 -1.71 -19.31
N LEU A 35 -3.82 -1.55 -19.91
CA LEU A 35 -2.79 -0.61 -19.45
C LEU A 35 -3.29 0.85 -19.42
N LYS A 36 -4.20 1.24 -20.33
CA LYS A 36 -4.82 2.58 -20.32
C LYS A 36 -5.77 2.77 -19.15
N LYS A 37 -6.51 1.74 -18.75
CA LYS A 37 -7.44 1.80 -17.60
C LYS A 37 -6.71 2.08 -16.30
N TYR A 38 -5.49 1.55 -16.13
CA TYR A 38 -4.64 1.80 -14.96
C TYR A 38 -4.17 3.27 -14.80
N ASN A 39 -4.46 4.15 -15.76
CA ASN A 39 -4.27 5.59 -15.55
C ASN A 39 -5.42 6.24 -14.75
N SER A 40 -6.56 5.56 -14.61
CA SER A 40 -7.67 5.99 -13.74
C SER A 40 -7.41 5.55 -12.30
N GLN A 41 -7.48 6.51 -11.37
CA GLN A 41 -7.30 6.23 -9.95
C GLN A 41 -8.36 5.27 -9.40
N GLY A 42 -9.61 5.40 -9.86
CA GLY A 42 -10.71 4.52 -9.43
C GLY A 42 -10.45 3.06 -9.82
N PHE A 43 -10.08 2.83 -11.09
CA PHE A 43 -9.76 1.49 -11.59
C PHE A 43 -8.51 0.91 -10.90
N LEU A 44 -7.49 1.74 -10.66
CA LEU A 44 -6.28 1.33 -9.97
C LEU A 44 -6.58 0.86 -8.55
N ILE A 45 -7.35 1.63 -7.78
CA ILE A 45 -7.74 1.25 -6.41
C ILE A 45 -8.59 -0.02 -6.39
N GLU A 46 -9.57 -0.13 -7.31
CA GLU A 46 -10.40 -1.32 -7.47
C GLU A 46 -9.55 -2.58 -7.69
N LYS A 47 -8.62 -2.54 -8.66
CA LYS A 47 -7.74 -3.68 -8.96
C LYS A 47 -6.76 -4.01 -7.84
N VAL A 48 -6.29 -3.03 -7.10
CA VAL A 48 -5.46 -3.30 -5.93
C VAL A 48 -6.26 -3.94 -4.80
N ARG A 49 -7.53 -3.55 -4.60
CA ARG A 49 -8.43 -4.16 -3.60
C ARG A 49 -8.77 -5.60 -3.91
N GLU A 50 -8.92 -5.96 -5.19
CA GLU A 50 -9.07 -7.38 -5.59
C GLU A 50 -7.91 -8.26 -5.10
N VAL A 51 -6.70 -7.69 -4.97
CA VAL A 51 -5.49 -8.42 -4.53
C VAL A 51 -5.24 -8.31 -3.02
N LEU A 52 -5.44 -7.12 -2.43
CA LEU A 52 -5.03 -6.81 -1.06
C LEU A 52 -6.19 -6.72 -0.05
N GLY A 53 -7.43 -6.77 -0.52
CA GLY A 53 -8.65 -6.56 0.25
C GLY A 53 -9.12 -5.10 0.30
N GLU A 54 -10.34 -4.88 0.80
CA GLU A 54 -11.05 -3.59 0.77
C GLU A 54 -10.35 -2.46 1.57
N ASN A 55 -9.50 -2.79 2.54
CA ASN A 55 -8.86 -1.83 3.45
C ASN A 55 -7.71 -1.02 2.80
N VAL A 56 -7.54 -1.12 1.48
CA VAL A 56 -6.64 -0.26 0.71
C VAL A 56 -7.23 1.13 0.58
N SER A 57 -6.51 2.13 1.08
CA SER A 57 -6.90 3.54 1.01
C SER A 57 -5.98 4.39 0.12
N PHE A 58 -4.84 3.83 -0.29
CA PHE A 58 -3.91 4.48 -1.20
C PHE A 58 -3.32 3.49 -2.19
N ALA A 59 -3.24 3.89 -3.45
CA ALA A 59 -2.44 3.22 -4.45
C ALA A 59 -2.04 4.20 -5.56
N VAL A 60 -0.86 4.01 -6.14
CA VAL A 60 -0.30 4.88 -7.17
C VAL A 60 0.55 4.09 -8.14
N LYS A 61 0.41 4.39 -9.43
CA LYS A 61 1.27 3.86 -10.49
C LYS A 61 2.60 4.60 -10.53
N GLY A 62 3.69 3.86 -10.71
CA GLY A 62 5.02 4.43 -10.76
C GLY A 62 6.08 3.47 -11.30
N ASN A 63 7.33 3.91 -11.20
CA ASN A 63 8.51 3.08 -11.45
C ASN A 63 9.29 2.97 -10.13
N PHE A 64 9.11 1.90 -9.36
CA PHE A 64 9.64 1.71 -8.01
C PHE A 64 10.75 0.66 -7.91
N ASP A 65 10.80 -0.33 -8.81
CA ASP A 65 11.83 -1.37 -8.89
C ASP A 65 12.68 -1.25 -10.19
N ASN A 66 12.54 -0.14 -10.93
CA ASN A 66 13.29 0.14 -12.15
C ASN A 66 13.15 -0.96 -13.23
N LYS A 67 11.98 -1.60 -13.28
CA LYS A 67 11.60 -2.53 -14.33
C LYS A 67 10.71 -1.82 -15.34
N ASN A 68 10.70 -2.30 -16.58
CA ASN A 68 9.82 -1.77 -17.63
C ASN A 68 8.36 -2.27 -17.51
N ASN A 69 8.00 -2.88 -16.38
CA ASN A 69 6.66 -3.39 -16.13
C ASN A 69 5.79 -2.31 -15.48
N LEU A 70 4.47 -2.47 -15.56
CA LEU A 70 3.56 -1.61 -14.81
C LEU A 70 3.64 -2.00 -13.33
N GLU A 71 4.09 -1.05 -12.52
CA GLU A 71 4.21 -1.19 -11.08
C GLU A 71 3.24 -0.26 -10.35
N ILE A 72 2.68 -0.77 -9.26
CA ILE A 72 1.75 -0.04 -8.40
C ILE A 72 2.25 -0.14 -6.96
N ALA A 73 2.51 1.00 -6.33
CA ALA A 73 2.71 1.06 -4.89
C ALA A 73 1.35 1.26 -4.21
N ALA A 74 1.09 0.52 -3.13
CA ALA A 74 -0.16 0.60 -2.38
C ALA A 74 0.10 0.63 -0.88
N ALA A 75 -0.88 1.13 -0.13
CA ALA A 75 -0.87 1.10 1.33
C ALA A 75 -2.23 0.65 1.87
N LYS A 76 -2.20 -0.18 2.91
CA LYS A 76 -3.40 -0.59 3.64
C LYS A 76 -3.16 -0.51 5.14
N GLU A 77 -4.23 -0.27 5.89
CA GLU A 77 -4.19 -0.43 7.34
C GLU A 77 -4.28 -1.91 7.71
N ILE A 78 -3.43 -2.30 8.66
CA ILE A 78 -3.45 -3.59 9.32
C ILE A 78 -4.04 -3.36 10.70
N ASN A 79 -5.10 -4.11 11.01
CA ASN A 79 -5.74 -4.11 12.33
C ASN A 79 -6.04 -5.57 12.69
N GLU A 80 -4.99 -6.27 13.09
CA GLU A 80 -5.04 -7.63 13.62
C GLU A 80 -4.82 -7.59 15.13
N THR A 81 -5.22 -8.65 15.85
CA THR A 81 -5.26 -8.69 17.32
C THR A 81 -3.94 -8.26 17.98
N ASP A 82 -2.81 -8.62 17.40
CA ASP A 82 -1.47 -8.38 17.95
C ASP A 82 -0.64 -7.40 17.12
N THR A 83 -1.19 -6.89 16.01
CA THR A 83 -0.45 -6.02 15.09
C THR A 83 -1.38 -4.99 14.47
N SER A 84 -1.10 -3.71 14.74
CA SER A 84 -1.82 -2.58 14.15
C SER A 84 -0.83 -1.58 13.55
N GLY A 85 -1.21 -0.99 12.41
CA GLY A 85 -0.45 0.04 11.73
C GLY A 85 -0.69 0.05 10.24
N ILE A 86 0.35 0.41 9.49
CA ILE A 86 0.29 0.56 8.03
C ILE A 86 1.28 -0.41 7.39
N GLN A 87 0.86 -1.04 6.31
CA GLN A 87 1.76 -1.83 5.48
C GLN A 87 1.74 -1.30 4.04
N PHE A 88 2.94 -1.19 3.46
CA PHE A 88 3.12 -0.76 2.08
C PHE A 88 3.46 -1.96 1.20
N PHE A 89 2.95 -1.96 -0.02
CA PHE A 89 3.06 -3.06 -0.98
C PHE A 89 3.54 -2.53 -2.32
N LEU A 90 4.36 -3.32 -3.00
CA LEU A 90 4.61 -3.16 -4.43
C LEU A 90 3.92 -4.30 -5.16
N LEU A 91 3.11 -3.93 -6.14
CA LEU A 91 2.44 -4.85 -7.04
C LEU A 91 2.96 -4.67 -8.47
N GLU A 92 2.99 -5.76 -9.22
CA GLU A 92 3.40 -5.79 -10.62
C GLU A 92 2.29 -6.44 -11.44
N LEU A 93 1.94 -5.80 -12.56
CA LEU A 93 1.05 -6.39 -13.56
C LEU A 93 1.86 -7.28 -14.50
N LYS A 94 1.60 -8.58 -14.47
CA LYS A 94 2.16 -9.55 -15.42
C LYS A 94 1.05 -10.07 -16.31
N GLU A 95 1.22 -9.92 -17.62
CA GLU A 95 0.15 -10.14 -18.59
C GLU A 95 -1.12 -9.36 -18.18
N THR A 96 -2.12 -10.03 -17.63
CA THR A 96 -3.39 -9.41 -17.20
C THR A 96 -3.63 -9.46 -15.69
N GLU A 97 -2.68 -10.02 -14.93
CA GLU A 97 -2.85 -10.29 -13.50
C GLU A 97 -1.93 -9.42 -12.64
N LEU A 98 -2.52 -8.78 -11.64
CA LEU A 98 -1.81 -7.98 -10.67
C LEU A 98 -1.41 -8.87 -9.49
N SER A 99 -0.14 -8.83 -9.11
CA SER A 99 0.38 -9.65 -8.01
C SER A 99 1.31 -8.85 -7.11
N VAL A 100 1.34 -9.20 -5.82
CA VAL A 100 2.26 -8.60 -4.84
C VAL A 100 3.66 -9.16 -5.06
N ILE A 101 4.65 -8.27 -5.20
CA ILE A 101 6.06 -8.66 -5.38
C ILE A 101 6.94 -8.27 -4.19
N SER A 102 6.55 -7.26 -3.40
CA SER A 102 7.19 -6.97 -2.12
C SER A 102 6.24 -6.26 -1.17
N SER A 103 6.57 -6.29 0.12
CA SER A 103 5.88 -5.52 1.15
C SER A 103 6.84 -5.10 2.25
N THR A 104 6.50 -4.02 2.95
CA THR A 104 7.17 -3.65 4.19
C THR A 104 6.68 -4.56 5.33
N LYS A 105 7.39 -4.54 6.47
CA LYS A 105 6.76 -4.89 7.75
C LYS A 105 5.60 -3.92 8.06
N VAL A 106 4.78 -4.24 9.05
CA VAL A 106 3.81 -3.28 9.58
C VAL A 106 4.56 -2.15 10.29
N LEU A 107 4.23 -0.91 9.92
CA LEU A 107 4.85 0.32 10.40
C LEU A 107 3.85 1.08 11.28
N ARG A 108 4.36 1.78 12.30
CA ARG A 108 3.53 2.64 13.15
C ARG A 108 2.92 3.78 12.36
N GLY A 109 1.63 4.02 12.52
CA GLY A 109 0.90 5.11 11.89
C GLY A 109 -0.55 4.73 11.56
N SER A 110 -1.28 5.68 11.00
CA SER A 110 -2.59 5.46 10.36
C SER A 110 -2.60 6.13 8.99
N LEU A 111 -3.34 5.57 8.03
CA LEU A 111 -3.57 6.20 6.74
C LEU A 111 -4.61 7.33 6.84
N THR A 112 -5.43 7.35 7.90
CA THR A 112 -6.40 8.40 8.18
C THR A 112 -5.73 9.76 8.32
N LYS A 113 -6.12 10.73 7.49
CA LYS A 113 -5.58 12.10 7.44
C LYS A 113 -4.07 12.21 7.18
N SER A 114 -3.43 11.11 6.81
CA SER A 114 -2.01 11.09 6.45
C SER A 114 -1.74 11.69 5.07
N LEU A 115 -0.48 12.03 4.82
CA LEU A 115 0.02 12.32 3.49
C LEU A 115 0.78 11.10 2.98
N THR A 116 0.29 10.46 1.93
CA THR A 116 1.00 9.41 1.21
C THR A 116 1.12 9.80 -0.25
N ASN A 117 2.34 9.86 -0.77
CA ASN A 117 2.62 10.25 -2.16
C ASN A 117 3.89 9.58 -2.67
N LYS A 118 4.00 9.39 -3.98
CA LYS A 118 5.29 9.05 -4.58
C LYS A 118 6.21 10.27 -4.63
N ILE A 119 7.51 10.03 -4.51
CA ILE A 119 8.57 11.05 -4.58
C ILE A 119 9.70 10.56 -5.46
N LYS A 120 10.45 11.49 -6.06
CA LYS A 120 11.63 11.17 -6.87
C LYS A 120 12.81 12.03 -6.44
N PHE A 121 13.90 11.39 -6.06
CA PHE A 121 15.17 12.08 -5.85
C PHE A 121 15.98 12.07 -7.15
N PRO A 122 16.71 13.15 -7.48
CA PRO A 122 17.48 13.23 -8.73
C PRO A 122 18.54 12.12 -8.92
N PHE A 123 19.00 11.52 -7.82
CA PHE A 123 20.04 10.48 -7.82
C PHE A 123 19.47 9.05 -7.88
N PHE A 124 18.15 8.88 -7.88
CA PHE A 124 17.51 7.60 -8.20
C PHE A 124 16.91 7.67 -9.61
N ASN A 125 17.13 6.63 -10.42
CA ASN A 125 16.46 6.47 -11.71
C ASN A 125 15.04 5.87 -11.58
N TYR A 126 14.62 5.56 -10.35
CA TYR A 126 13.29 5.12 -9.95
C TYR A 126 12.67 6.08 -8.91
N GLU A 127 11.38 5.93 -8.67
CA GLU A 127 10.56 6.64 -7.70
C GLU A 127 10.54 5.87 -6.37
N LEU A 128 10.26 6.59 -5.28
CA LEU A 128 10.06 6.03 -3.94
C LEU A 128 8.65 6.40 -3.46
N LEU A 129 8.20 5.78 -2.38
CA LEU A 129 6.96 6.19 -1.70
C LEU A 129 7.30 6.98 -0.43
N TYR A 130 6.64 8.11 -0.22
CA TYR A 130 6.73 8.90 1.00
C TYR A 130 5.41 8.84 1.76
N TYR A 131 5.51 8.56 3.05
CA TYR A 131 4.42 8.64 4.01
C TYR A 131 4.76 9.65 5.10
N ASN A 132 3.76 10.40 5.52
CA ASN A 132 3.79 11.23 6.71
C ASN A 132 2.44 11.15 7.42
N SER A 133 2.44 10.83 8.71
CA SER A 133 1.21 10.63 9.45
C SER A 133 0.34 11.87 9.57
N ASN A 134 0.89 13.07 9.37
CA ASN A 134 0.26 14.37 9.64
C ASN A 134 -0.39 14.48 11.03
N ASN A 135 -0.11 13.54 11.93
CA ASN A 135 -0.69 13.52 13.26
C ASN A 135 0.03 14.56 14.12
N TYR A 136 -0.48 15.79 14.10
CA TYR A 136 -0.13 16.79 15.08
C TYR A 136 -1.37 17.20 15.86
N TYR A 137 -1.38 16.91 17.16
CA TYR A 137 -2.34 17.47 18.10
C TYR A 137 -1.99 18.95 18.35
N MET A 138 -2.30 19.82 17.39
CA MET A 138 -2.26 21.26 17.59
C MET A 138 -3.36 21.64 18.59
N GLY A 139 -2.99 21.78 19.87
CA GLY A 139 -3.99 22.17 20.88
C GLY A 139 -3.53 22.37 22.33
N SER A 140 -2.56 21.63 22.88
CA SER A 140 -1.97 21.93 24.22
C SER A 140 -1.03 20.86 24.81
N ARG A 141 -0.93 19.64 24.25
CA ARG A 141 -0.31 18.49 24.94
C ARG A 141 0.91 17.85 24.29
N GLY A 142 1.37 18.37 23.15
CA GLY A 142 2.42 17.71 22.37
C GLY A 142 1.86 16.67 21.40
N GLY A 143 2.73 15.98 20.68
CA GLY A 143 2.34 14.98 19.69
C GLY A 143 3.53 14.36 18.97
N GLU A 144 3.22 13.31 18.20
CA GLU A 144 4.18 12.50 17.46
C GLU A 144 3.82 12.42 15.97
N GLN A 145 4.80 12.66 15.10
CA GLN A 145 4.67 12.44 13.67
C GLN A 145 5.66 11.38 13.21
N PHE A 146 5.12 10.31 12.63
CA PHE A 146 5.88 9.25 11.96
C PHE A 146 5.96 9.57 10.47
N SER A 147 7.16 9.51 9.90
CA SER A 147 7.36 9.65 8.45
C SER A 147 8.25 8.54 7.92
N TYR A 148 7.91 8.02 6.74
CA TYR A 148 8.65 6.96 6.08
C TYR A 148 8.95 7.31 4.63
N ILE A 149 10.11 6.88 4.14
CA ILE A 149 10.38 6.74 2.71
C ILE A 149 10.61 5.26 2.43
N ILE A 150 9.80 4.69 1.55
CA ILE A 150 9.85 3.28 1.16
C ILE A 150 10.62 3.15 -0.15
N ASN A 151 11.72 2.41 -0.09
CA ASN A 151 12.57 2.08 -1.21
C ASN A 151 12.39 0.59 -1.54
N PHE A 152 11.40 0.29 -2.39
CA PHE A 152 11.10 -1.08 -2.78
C PHE A 152 12.25 -1.74 -3.55
N LYS A 153 13.02 -0.97 -4.34
CA LYS A 153 14.18 -1.48 -5.09
C LYS A 153 15.24 -2.11 -4.19
N GLU A 154 15.57 -1.43 -3.10
CA GLU A 154 16.62 -1.87 -2.16
C GLU A 154 16.04 -2.62 -0.95
N ASN A 155 14.71 -2.80 -0.91
CA ASN A 155 13.98 -3.34 0.25
C ASN A 155 14.32 -2.59 1.56
N GLU A 156 14.43 -1.26 1.48
CA GLU A 156 14.76 -0.40 2.62
C GLU A 156 13.58 0.50 2.99
N THR A 157 13.41 0.72 4.29
CA THR A 157 12.51 1.75 4.83
C THR A 157 13.34 2.76 5.61
N TYR A 158 13.32 4.01 5.15
CA TYR A 158 13.90 5.16 5.85
C TYR A 158 12.84 5.78 6.75
N TYR A 159 13.21 6.13 7.97
CA TYR A 159 12.26 6.54 8.99
C TYR A 159 12.72 7.81 9.70
N SER A 160 11.77 8.70 9.97
CA SER A 160 11.95 9.78 10.94
C SER A 160 10.76 9.88 11.89
N HIS A 161 11.06 10.30 13.12
CA HIS A 161 10.07 10.50 14.17
C HIS A 161 10.22 11.91 14.73
N VAL A 162 9.18 12.72 14.62
CA VAL A 162 9.13 14.02 15.29
C VAL A 162 8.33 13.89 16.57
N VAL A 163 8.92 14.35 17.67
CA VAL A 163 8.26 14.45 18.98
C VAL A 163 8.24 15.91 19.40
N SER A 164 7.06 16.42 19.73
CA SER A 164 6.87 17.76 20.29
C SER A 164 6.16 17.66 21.62
N ALA A 165 6.64 18.38 22.64
CA ALA A 165 6.05 18.40 23.98
C ALA A 165 5.90 19.85 24.47
N PRO A 166 4.93 20.15 25.34
CA PRO A 166 4.72 21.49 25.86
C PRO A 166 5.98 22.05 26.51
N LYS A 167 6.33 23.30 26.19
CA LYS A 167 7.50 24.03 26.73
C LYS A 167 8.87 23.37 26.48
N LYS A 168 8.94 22.32 25.65
CA LYS A 168 10.19 21.70 25.19
C LYS A 168 10.38 21.99 23.69
N LEU A 169 11.62 22.07 23.24
CA LEU A 169 11.89 22.12 21.79
C LEU A 169 11.52 20.79 21.16
N ALA A 170 10.86 20.85 20.00
CA ALA A 170 10.59 19.66 19.20
C ALA A 170 11.91 18.96 18.83
N GLN A 171 11.85 17.64 18.74
CA GLN A 171 12.98 16.80 18.39
C GLN A 171 12.63 15.90 17.21
N ILE A 172 13.60 15.63 16.36
CA ILE A 172 13.48 14.67 15.26
C ILE A 172 14.54 13.58 15.40
N TYR A 173 14.10 12.33 15.47
CA TYR A 173 14.95 11.17 15.25
C TYR A 173 14.94 10.79 13.78
N ILE A 174 16.07 10.31 13.26
CA ILE A 174 16.26 9.86 11.88
C ILE A 174 16.98 8.51 11.92
N SER A 175 16.44 7.52 11.23
CA SER A 175 16.93 6.15 11.30
C SER A 175 18.37 5.99 10.79
N LYS A 176 19.14 5.15 11.48
CA LYS A 176 20.59 4.98 11.25
C LYS A 176 20.94 4.39 9.87
N ASN A 177 20.01 3.66 9.24
CA ASN A 177 20.21 3.09 7.90
C ASN A 177 20.29 4.16 6.80
N ILE A 178 19.86 5.40 7.07
CA ILE A 178 19.96 6.48 6.09
C ILE A 178 21.42 6.94 5.98
N LYS A 179 22.10 6.56 4.89
CA LYS A 179 23.49 6.95 4.61
C LYS A 179 23.59 8.27 3.84
N ARG A 180 22.65 8.54 2.93
CA ARG A 180 22.64 9.73 2.07
C ARG A 180 22.19 10.97 2.84
N LYS A 181 22.97 12.06 2.76
CA LYS A 181 22.69 13.32 3.46
C LYS A 181 21.42 13.99 2.94
N GLU A 182 21.14 13.84 1.66
CA GLU A 182 19.99 14.40 0.95
C GLU A 182 18.67 13.86 1.52
N ILE A 183 18.61 12.57 1.84
CA ILE A 183 17.44 11.92 2.44
C ILE A 183 17.26 12.42 3.89
N LYS A 184 18.34 12.54 4.66
CA LYS A 184 18.28 13.16 6.01
C LYS A 184 17.75 14.59 5.93
N ASN A 185 18.30 15.38 5.01
CA ASN A 185 17.92 16.76 4.81
C ASN A 185 16.45 16.90 4.38
N PHE A 186 15.93 15.96 3.58
CA PHE A 186 14.51 15.93 3.20
C PHE A 186 13.60 15.82 4.44
N PHE A 187 13.85 14.86 5.33
CA PHE A 187 13.08 14.73 6.57
C PHE A 187 13.20 15.98 7.46
N ILE A 188 14.42 16.47 7.69
CA ILE A 188 14.66 17.67 8.52
C ILE A 188 13.95 18.89 7.93
N SER A 189 14.04 19.09 6.61
CA SER A 189 13.45 20.27 5.96
C SER A 189 11.94 20.22 5.98
N ASN A 190 11.33 19.05 5.80
CA ASN A 190 9.89 18.90 5.96
C ASN A 190 9.45 19.19 7.40
N ALA A 191 10.13 18.63 8.41
CA ALA A 191 9.79 18.89 9.81
C ALA A 191 9.97 20.37 10.21
N LYS A 192 10.98 21.06 9.65
CA LYS A 192 11.22 22.48 9.91
C LYS A 192 10.11 23.41 9.42
N ARG A 193 9.25 22.97 8.51
CA ARG A 193 8.08 23.75 8.07
C ARG A 193 7.10 23.98 9.24
N ASP A 194 6.94 22.97 10.08
CA ASP A 194 6.05 23.01 11.24
C ASP A 194 6.82 23.35 12.54
N PHE A 195 8.11 22.97 12.63
CA PHE A 195 8.98 23.19 13.78
C PHE A 195 10.32 23.82 13.38
N PRO A 196 10.37 25.16 13.16
CA PRO A 196 11.58 25.83 12.66
C PRO A 196 12.84 25.59 13.50
N ASN A 197 12.68 25.42 14.82
CA ASN A 197 13.76 25.25 15.80
C ASN A 197 13.98 23.78 16.22
N ILE A 198 13.50 22.81 15.42
CA ILE A 198 13.61 21.38 15.74
C ILE A 198 15.08 20.93 15.91
N ARG A 199 15.33 20.10 16.92
CA ARG A 199 16.67 19.52 17.18
C ARG A 199 16.73 18.08 16.73
N VAL A 200 17.85 17.67 16.13
CA VAL A 200 18.07 16.27 15.78
C VAL A 200 18.45 15.49 17.03
N SER A 201 17.71 14.43 17.34
CA SER A 201 17.98 13.51 18.43
C SER A 201 18.83 12.32 17.95
N VAL A 202 19.72 11.84 18.82
CA VAL A 202 20.54 10.63 18.58
C VAL A 202 19.74 9.35 18.83
N ARG A 203 18.68 9.43 19.63
CA ARG A 203 17.82 8.30 20.00
C ARG A 203 16.37 8.59 19.62
N ASP A 204 15.67 7.53 19.26
CA ASP A 204 14.23 7.59 19.08
C ASP A 204 13.56 7.79 20.44
N MET A 205 12.63 8.74 20.52
CA MET A 205 11.87 9.01 21.73
C MET A 205 10.47 8.47 21.53
N ASN A 206 10.00 7.64 22.45
CA ASN A 206 8.64 7.13 22.44
C ASN A 206 7.89 7.81 23.59
N LEU A 207 6.82 8.55 23.32
CA LEU A 207 6.07 9.23 24.39
C LEU A 207 5.34 8.25 25.33
N ASP A 208 5.15 6.99 24.92
CA ASP A 208 4.55 5.93 25.75
C ASP A 208 5.51 5.37 26.81
N ASP A 209 6.83 5.60 26.66
CA ASP A 209 7.79 5.26 27.70
C ASP A 209 7.76 6.38 28.75
N ASN A 210 7.00 6.17 29.83
CA ASN A 210 6.76 7.07 30.98
C ASN A 210 8.01 7.47 31.79
N ASN A 211 9.14 7.80 31.14
CA ASN A 211 10.38 8.26 31.76
C ASN A 211 10.81 9.62 31.17
N LEU A 212 9.93 10.63 31.25
CA LEU A 212 10.23 12.02 30.87
C LEU A 212 9.90 13.03 31.97
#